data_AF-A0A7C3I4F1-F1
#
_entry.id   AF-A0A7C3I4F1-F1
#
_cell.length_a   1.000
_cell.length_b   1.000
_cell.length_c   1.000
_cell.angle_alpha   90.00
_cell.angle_beta   90.00
_cell.angle_gamma   90.00
#
_symmetry.space_group_name_H-M   'P 1'
#
loop_
_entity.id
_entity.type
_entity.pdbx_description
1 polymer ?
#
loop_
_entity_poly.entity_id
_entity_poly.type
_entity_poly.pdbx_seq_one_letter_code
_entity_poly.pdbx_strand_id
1 'polypeptide(L)'
;EKCFLRALDADRKTGNERDAAIRYSNLGQTYKARGDYNKALGYFQKALETDTRFSYRPGMASDLYHIGICLKKLDRKHEAGEYFMMAEKQAGMIEDAEILIDIYHEMAGIEEDKGNIARSLEYYKKWAVMKDSVYSAESRKKLADFQSYYESEKRERELESLQMEMQINQMTLKQKEDELNSQKISKLWYITLLVLLIILILFIYFVRIQKEKKKQLQLKQQLNLYMQKALIQQMNPHFFFNTLNSIQYYILKNDKVTSNKYLSMFARLMRTTLNNSQHESISLADELEALKTYIELEQLRFVNKFDYRIEIDSEADVNNIMLPPFILQPYIENAIWHGLMQMENEKQGMLLLQISRKGKWLICAIEDNGIGREKAMELNRNSGKHVSLGTRITETRIDLINQLYNSKLNVVYKDIYDSQGNPSGTRVEISLGIDEN
;
A
#
# COMPACT_ATOMS: atom_id res chain seq x y z
N GLU A 1 -84.77 -4.80 25.09
CA GLU A 1 -85.90 -3.94 25.54
C GLU A 1 -85.56 -2.46 25.55
N LYS A 2 -84.77 -1.93 26.51
CA LYS A 2 -84.51 -0.48 26.62
C LYS A 2 -83.96 0.15 25.33
N CYS A 3 -83.05 -0.52 24.63
CA CYS A 3 -82.53 -0.05 23.34
C CYS A 3 -83.58 -0.04 22.23
N PHE A 4 -84.43 -1.06 22.15
CA PHE A 4 -85.51 -1.13 21.16
C PHE A 4 -86.64 -0.12 21.44
N LEU A 5 -86.98 0.13 22.71
CA LEU A 5 -87.96 1.17 23.08
C LEU A 5 -87.46 2.59 22.73
N ARG A 6 -86.18 2.86 22.95
CA ARG A 6 -85.55 4.13 22.54
C ARG A 6 -85.48 4.29 21.03
N ALA A 7 -85.10 3.23 20.31
CA ALA A 7 -85.10 3.23 18.84
C ALA A 7 -86.52 3.45 18.29
N LEU A 8 -87.52 2.79 18.87
CA LEU A 8 -88.92 2.97 18.48
C LEU A 8 -89.44 4.39 18.72
N ASP A 9 -89.07 5.02 19.83
CA ASP A 9 -89.43 6.43 20.09
C ASP A 9 -88.78 7.38 19.09
N ALA A 10 -87.54 7.10 18.68
CA ALA A 10 -86.86 7.85 17.63
C ALA A 10 -87.54 7.66 16.26
N ASP A 11 -87.81 6.41 15.86
CA ASP A 11 -88.44 6.07 14.58
C ASP A 11 -89.85 6.70 14.46
N ARG A 12 -90.58 6.80 15.57
CA ARG A 12 -91.88 7.52 15.64
C ARG A 12 -91.73 9.03 15.48
N LYS A 13 -90.70 9.64 16.07
CA LYS A 13 -90.46 11.10 15.96
C LYS A 13 -89.99 11.52 14.57
N THR A 14 -89.32 10.62 13.85
CA THR A 14 -88.83 10.87 12.49
C THR A 14 -89.83 10.46 11.40
N GLY A 15 -90.97 9.86 11.77
CA GLY A 15 -91.99 9.40 10.82
C GLY A 15 -91.62 8.15 10.04
N ASN A 16 -90.59 7.41 10.47
CA ASN A 16 -90.11 6.21 9.79
C ASN A 16 -90.89 4.96 10.26
N GLU A 17 -92.15 4.87 9.82
CA GLU A 17 -93.08 3.83 10.24
C GLU A 17 -92.58 2.40 9.93
N ARG A 18 -91.83 2.21 8.84
CA ARG A 18 -91.31 0.87 8.46
C ARG A 18 -90.27 0.35 9.43
N ASP A 19 -89.29 1.16 9.83
CA ASP A 19 -88.30 0.75 10.82
C ASP A 19 -88.94 0.51 12.19
N ALA A 20 -90.00 1.27 12.51
CA ALA A 20 -90.81 1.02 13.70
C ALA A 20 -91.44 -0.38 13.71
N ALA A 21 -91.85 -0.94 12.56
CA ALA A 21 -92.33 -2.33 12.45
C ALA A 21 -91.26 -3.34 12.90
N ILE A 22 -90.02 -3.19 12.42
CA ILE A 22 -88.89 -4.03 12.86
C ILE A 22 -88.65 -3.89 14.36
N ARG A 23 -88.75 -2.68 14.92
CA ARG A 23 -88.62 -2.49 16.38
C ARG A 23 -89.76 -3.13 17.15
N TYR A 24 -90.99 -3.06 16.66
CA TYR A 24 -92.12 -3.77 17.25
C TYR A 24 -91.93 -5.28 17.22
N SER A 25 -91.50 -5.86 16.10
CA SER A 25 -91.22 -7.29 15.98
C SER A 25 -90.11 -7.73 16.95
N ASN A 26 -89.01 -6.98 17.03
CA ASN A 26 -87.92 -7.25 17.98
C ASN A 26 -88.35 -7.13 19.44
N LEU A 27 -89.22 -6.16 19.77
CA LEU A 27 -89.82 -6.04 21.11
C LEU A 27 -90.73 -7.24 21.39
N GLY A 28 -91.56 -7.64 20.42
CA GLY A 28 -92.39 -8.84 20.48
C GLY A 28 -91.56 -10.08 20.79
N GLN A 29 -90.47 -10.31 20.06
CA GLN A 29 -89.56 -11.42 20.29
C GLN A 29 -88.90 -11.35 21.67
N THR A 30 -88.49 -10.15 22.10
CA THR A 30 -87.91 -9.94 23.44
C THR A 30 -88.90 -10.32 24.55
N TYR A 31 -90.18 -9.91 24.45
CA TYR A 31 -91.20 -10.26 25.45
C TYR A 31 -91.60 -11.73 25.37
N LYS A 32 -91.66 -12.30 24.15
CA LYS A 32 -91.88 -13.74 23.92
C LYS A 32 -90.80 -14.59 24.61
N ALA A 33 -89.53 -14.22 24.45
CA ALA A 33 -88.40 -14.90 25.09
C ALA A 33 -88.42 -14.82 26.63
N ARG A 34 -89.10 -13.81 27.19
CA ARG A 34 -89.31 -13.67 28.64
C ARG A 34 -90.57 -14.37 29.15
N GLY A 35 -91.36 -14.98 28.26
CA GLY A 35 -92.62 -15.63 28.60
C GLY A 35 -93.81 -14.69 28.80
N ASP A 36 -93.67 -13.38 28.55
CA ASP A 36 -94.79 -12.42 28.60
C ASP A 36 -95.51 -12.39 27.24
N TYR A 37 -96.27 -13.46 26.96
CA TYR A 37 -96.89 -13.68 25.66
C TYR A 37 -97.99 -12.66 25.33
N ASN A 38 -98.67 -12.11 26.34
CA ASN A 38 -99.70 -11.08 26.11
C ASN A 38 -99.07 -9.76 25.65
N LYS A 39 -97.97 -9.31 26.26
CA LYS A 39 -97.25 -8.14 25.76
C LYS A 39 -96.61 -8.40 24.41
N ALA A 40 -96.02 -9.59 24.22
CA ALA A 40 -95.43 -9.98 22.94
C ALA A 40 -96.47 -9.91 21.80
N LEU A 41 -97.65 -10.49 22.02
CA LEU A 41 -98.77 -10.46 21.09
C LEU A 41 -99.15 -9.02 20.70
N GLY A 42 -99.28 -8.12 21.68
CA GLY A 42 -99.61 -6.73 21.42
C GLY A 42 -98.54 -5.97 20.63
N TYR A 43 -97.27 -6.36 20.73
CA TYR A 43 -96.20 -5.78 19.91
C TYR A 43 -96.16 -6.39 18.51
N PHE A 44 -96.32 -7.70 18.36
CA PHE A 44 -96.38 -8.31 17.03
C PHE A 44 -97.61 -7.86 16.23
N GLN A 45 -98.75 -7.61 16.88
CA GLN A 45 -99.93 -7.04 16.21
C GLN A 45 -99.65 -5.64 15.65
N LYS A 46 -98.90 -4.79 16.37
CA LYS A 46 -98.48 -3.47 15.88
C LYS A 46 -97.48 -3.58 14.73
N ALA A 47 -96.55 -4.53 14.82
CA ALA A 47 -95.59 -4.83 13.76
C ALA A 47 -96.34 -5.28 12.49
N LEU A 48 -97.24 -6.25 12.63
CA LEU A 48 -98.07 -6.78 11.55
C LEU A 48 -98.97 -5.72 10.92
N GLU A 49 -99.62 -4.85 11.70
CA GLU A 49 -100.45 -3.76 11.15
C GLU A 49 -99.61 -2.85 10.25
N THR A 50 -98.41 -2.53 10.71
CA THR A 50 -97.48 -1.67 9.97
C THR A 50 -96.97 -2.38 8.72
N ASP A 51 -96.51 -3.61 8.83
CA ASP A 51 -96.01 -4.39 7.68
C ASP A 51 -97.12 -4.69 6.67
N THR A 52 -98.37 -4.85 7.12
CA THR A 52 -99.55 -4.98 6.23
C THR A 52 -99.79 -3.68 5.46
N ARG A 53 -99.70 -2.52 6.12
CA ARG A 53 -99.85 -1.20 5.47
C ARG A 53 -98.81 -1.00 4.37
N PHE A 54 -97.59 -1.48 4.57
CA PHE A 54 -96.50 -1.39 3.60
C PHE A 54 -96.38 -2.61 2.68
N SER A 55 -97.29 -3.59 2.78
CA SER A 55 -97.24 -4.85 2.01
C SER A 55 -95.88 -5.58 2.11
N TYR A 56 -95.19 -5.46 3.25
CA TYR A 56 -93.86 -6.03 3.46
C TYR A 56 -93.96 -7.50 3.90
N ARG A 57 -93.98 -8.39 2.90
CA ARG A 57 -94.24 -9.83 3.09
C ARG A 57 -93.30 -10.54 4.08
N PRO A 58 -91.98 -10.31 4.12
CA PRO A 58 -91.10 -10.98 5.10
C PRO A 58 -91.46 -10.63 6.55
N GLY A 59 -91.73 -9.34 6.82
CA GLY A 59 -92.17 -8.89 8.14
C GLY A 59 -93.54 -9.47 8.51
N MET A 60 -94.50 -9.42 7.57
CA MET A 60 -95.82 -10.05 7.75
C MET A 60 -95.72 -11.55 8.08
N ALA A 61 -94.89 -12.31 7.34
CA ALA A 61 -94.70 -13.74 7.56
C ALA A 61 -94.13 -14.03 8.95
N SER A 62 -93.06 -13.32 9.33
CA SER A 62 -92.41 -13.42 10.65
C SER A 62 -93.36 -13.06 11.79
N ASP A 63 -94.09 -11.95 11.66
CA ASP A 63 -94.99 -11.46 12.72
C ASP A 63 -96.23 -12.35 12.87
N LEU A 64 -96.85 -12.80 11.77
CA LEU A 64 -97.96 -13.76 11.81
C LEU A 64 -97.53 -15.08 12.47
N TYR A 65 -96.35 -15.60 12.12
CA TYR A 65 -95.79 -16.80 12.73
C TYR A 65 -95.61 -16.61 14.25
N HIS A 66 -94.99 -15.50 14.66
CA HIS A 66 -94.77 -15.24 16.08
C HIS A 66 -96.06 -14.95 16.86
N ILE A 67 -97.06 -14.32 16.25
CA ILE A 67 -98.42 -14.21 16.82
C ILE A 67 -99.01 -15.60 17.05
N GLY A 68 -98.90 -16.50 16.06
CA GLY A 68 -99.33 -17.89 16.19
C GLY A 68 -98.67 -18.59 17.38
N ILE A 69 -97.35 -18.45 17.55
CA ILE A 69 -96.61 -19.00 18.70
C ILE A 69 -97.14 -18.43 20.02
N CYS A 70 -97.31 -17.12 20.12
CA CYS A 70 -97.82 -16.47 21.33
C CYS A 70 -99.22 -16.96 21.69
N LEU A 71 -100.12 -17.09 20.71
CA LEU A 71 -101.48 -17.60 20.92
C LEU A 71 -101.48 -19.07 21.35
N LYS A 72 -100.63 -19.91 20.74
CA LYS A 72 -100.46 -21.31 21.14
C LYS A 72 -99.99 -21.43 22.60
N LYS A 73 -99.05 -20.58 23.03
CA LYS A 73 -98.57 -20.54 24.43
C LYS A 73 -99.59 -20.00 25.43
N LEU A 74 -100.57 -19.22 24.96
CA LEU A 74 -101.72 -18.74 25.75
C LEU A 74 -102.92 -19.71 25.71
N ASP A 75 -102.71 -20.94 25.25
CA ASP A 75 -103.73 -22.00 25.10
C ASP A 75 -104.86 -21.66 24.11
N ARG A 76 -104.66 -20.66 23.25
CA ARG A 76 -105.59 -20.25 22.18
C ARG A 76 -105.24 -20.94 20.86
N LYS A 77 -105.18 -22.27 20.89
CA LYS A 77 -104.63 -23.09 19.78
C LYS A 77 -105.41 -22.97 18.47
N HIS A 78 -106.73 -22.80 18.53
CA HIS A 78 -107.54 -22.62 17.32
C HIS A 78 -107.13 -21.35 16.56
N GLU A 79 -107.01 -20.24 17.29
CA GLU A 79 -106.59 -18.95 16.71
C GLU A 79 -105.14 -19.03 16.21
N ALA A 80 -104.25 -19.70 16.95
CA ALA A 80 -102.88 -19.90 16.51
C ALA A 80 -102.80 -20.56 15.12
N GLY A 81 -103.64 -21.55 14.85
CA GLY A 81 -103.70 -22.24 13.55
C GLY A 81 -104.04 -21.30 12.38
N GLU A 82 -104.99 -20.38 12.59
CA GLU A 82 -105.36 -19.37 11.57
C GLU A 82 -104.17 -18.46 11.25
N TYR A 83 -103.46 -17.98 12.28
CA TYR A 83 -102.28 -17.12 12.10
C TYR A 83 -101.11 -17.86 11.43
N PHE A 84 -100.89 -19.13 11.73
CA PHE A 84 -99.89 -19.93 11.02
C PHE A 84 -100.25 -20.16 9.54
N MET A 85 -101.53 -20.35 9.22
CA MET A 85 -101.98 -20.46 7.82
C MET A 85 -101.78 -19.14 7.06
N MET A 86 -102.04 -18.01 7.72
CA MET A 86 -101.72 -16.69 7.16
C MET A 86 -100.21 -16.50 6.98
N ALA A 87 -99.39 -16.95 7.94
CA ALA A 87 -97.93 -16.89 7.86
C ALA A 87 -97.40 -17.77 6.70
N GLU A 88 -97.93 -18.99 6.55
CA GLU A 88 -97.59 -19.93 5.46
C GLU A 88 -97.81 -19.26 4.11
N LYS A 89 -98.95 -18.59 3.94
CA LYS A 89 -99.29 -17.88 2.70
C LYS A 89 -98.30 -16.76 2.38
N GLN A 90 -97.87 -15.99 3.38
CA GLN A 90 -96.90 -14.92 3.15
C GLN A 90 -95.49 -15.46 2.88
N ALA A 91 -95.02 -16.41 3.69
CA ALA A 91 -93.70 -17.04 3.55
C ALA A 91 -93.58 -17.81 2.22
N GLY A 92 -94.65 -18.48 1.79
CA GLY A 92 -94.72 -19.17 0.51
C GLY A 92 -94.64 -18.25 -0.70
N MET A 93 -95.15 -17.02 -0.62
CA MET A 93 -95.06 -16.02 -1.69
C MET A 93 -93.66 -15.43 -1.87
N ILE A 94 -92.81 -15.52 -0.84
CA ILE A 94 -91.41 -15.06 -0.88
C ILE A 94 -90.41 -16.23 -0.91
N GLU A 95 -90.91 -17.47 -0.99
CA GLU A 95 -90.11 -18.70 -0.96
C GLU A 95 -89.12 -18.75 0.22
N ASP A 96 -89.51 -18.19 1.37
CA ASP A 96 -88.66 -18.16 2.56
C ASP A 96 -88.67 -19.53 3.25
N ALA A 97 -87.71 -20.36 2.84
CA ALA A 97 -87.58 -21.73 3.31
C ALA A 97 -87.34 -21.82 4.83
N GLU A 98 -86.67 -20.83 5.45
CA GLU A 98 -86.35 -20.85 6.88
C GLU A 98 -87.62 -20.66 7.71
N ILE A 99 -88.43 -19.65 7.38
CA ILE A 99 -89.70 -19.38 8.05
C ILE A 99 -90.72 -20.50 7.74
N LEU A 100 -90.74 -21.04 6.52
CA LEU A 100 -91.65 -22.13 6.14
C LEU A 100 -91.37 -23.43 6.90
N ILE A 101 -90.10 -23.78 7.16
CA ILE A 101 -89.73 -24.92 8.02
C ILE A 101 -90.41 -24.73 9.39
N ASP A 102 -90.19 -23.59 10.03
CA ASP A 102 -90.75 -23.27 11.33
C ASP A 102 -92.29 -23.33 11.35
N ILE A 103 -92.96 -22.77 10.34
CA ILE A 103 -94.42 -22.80 10.21
C ILE A 103 -94.94 -24.23 10.02
N TYR A 104 -94.34 -25.01 9.13
CA TYR A 104 -94.77 -26.40 8.87
C TYR A 104 -94.64 -27.28 10.10
N HIS A 105 -93.60 -27.08 10.91
CA HIS A 105 -93.46 -27.79 12.18
C HIS A 105 -94.59 -27.47 13.15
N GLU A 106 -94.91 -26.18 13.31
CA GLU A 106 -95.95 -25.73 14.24
C GLU A 106 -97.36 -26.11 13.78
N MET A 107 -97.64 -26.05 12.48
CA MET A 107 -98.91 -26.49 11.89
C MET A 107 -99.12 -28.00 12.01
N ALA A 108 -98.07 -28.81 11.83
CA ALA A 108 -98.14 -30.25 12.05
C ALA A 108 -98.58 -30.58 13.48
N GLY A 109 -98.01 -29.89 14.48
CA GLY A 109 -98.39 -30.06 15.89
C GLY A 109 -99.82 -29.58 16.21
N ILE A 110 -100.29 -28.49 15.58
CA ILE A 110 -101.68 -28.03 15.78
C ILE A 110 -102.70 -29.01 15.21
N GLU A 111 -102.45 -29.56 14.02
CA GLU A 111 -103.36 -30.54 13.42
C GLU A 111 -103.34 -31.88 14.17
N GLU A 112 -102.20 -32.26 14.76
CA GLU A 112 -102.10 -33.40 15.68
C GLU A 112 -102.95 -33.18 16.94
N ASP A 113 -102.84 -32.00 17.57
CA ASP A 113 -103.63 -31.62 18.75
C ASP A 113 -105.15 -31.64 18.48
N LYS A 114 -105.59 -31.40 17.24
CA LYS A 114 -107.00 -31.47 16.80
C LYS A 114 -107.47 -32.91 16.49
N GLY A 115 -106.57 -33.89 16.46
CA GLY A 115 -106.85 -35.26 16.03
C GLY A 115 -106.81 -35.49 14.51
N ASN A 116 -106.40 -34.50 13.72
CA ASN A 116 -106.32 -34.56 12.26
C ASN A 116 -104.98 -35.13 11.78
N ILE A 117 -104.75 -36.43 12.01
CA ILE A 117 -103.49 -37.12 11.72
C ILE A 117 -103.05 -36.95 10.25
N ALA A 118 -103.98 -37.02 9.30
CA ALA A 118 -103.68 -36.92 7.88
C ALA A 118 -103.04 -35.57 7.49
N ARG A 119 -103.56 -34.47 8.07
CA ARG A 119 -103.09 -33.11 7.78
C ARG A 119 -101.78 -32.81 8.53
N SER A 120 -101.64 -33.32 9.74
CA SER A 120 -100.38 -33.26 10.49
C SER A 120 -99.23 -33.92 9.71
N LEU A 121 -99.45 -35.12 9.17
CA LEU A 121 -98.45 -35.83 8.38
C LEU A 121 -98.05 -35.08 7.10
N GLU A 122 -98.99 -34.40 6.46
CA GLU A 122 -98.70 -33.58 5.28
C GLU A 122 -97.73 -32.44 5.61
N TYR A 123 -98.02 -31.68 6.67
CA TYR A 123 -97.15 -30.60 7.13
C TYR A 123 -95.78 -31.12 7.59
N TYR A 124 -95.72 -32.27 8.27
CA TYR A 124 -94.45 -32.89 8.66
C TYR A 124 -93.60 -33.29 7.45
N LYS A 125 -94.20 -33.82 6.37
CA LYS A 125 -93.49 -34.14 5.13
C LYS A 125 -92.90 -32.89 4.47
N LYS A 126 -93.67 -31.80 4.43
CA LYS A 126 -93.20 -30.51 3.88
C LYS A 126 -92.01 -29.96 4.69
N TRP A 127 -92.10 -30.03 6.02
CA TRP A 127 -91.01 -29.68 6.92
C TRP A 127 -89.73 -30.49 6.66
N ALA A 128 -89.83 -31.82 6.60
CA ALA A 128 -88.68 -32.70 6.46
C ALA A 128 -87.91 -32.44 5.15
N VAL A 129 -88.62 -32.35 4.02
CA VAL A 129 -88.01 -32.10 2.70
C VAL A 129 -87.28 -30.75 2.67
N MET A 130 -87.92 -29.72 3.21
CA MET A 130 -87.37 -28.36 3.18
C MET A 130 -86.16 -28.22 4.10
N LYS A 131 -86.22 -28.83 5.30
CA LYS A 131 -85.11 -28.87 6.25
C LYS A 131 -83.87 -29.53 5.65
N ASP A 132 -84.01 -30.70 5.05
CA ASP A 132 -82.88 -31.42 4.45
C ASP A 132 -82.21 -30.61 3.32
N SER A 133 -83.01 -29.92 2.50
CA SER A 133 -82.52 -29.07 1.41
C SER A 133 -81.63 -27.92 1.91
N VAL A 134 -82.13 -27.13 2.87
CA VAL A 134 -81.45 -25.94 3.40
C VAL A 134 -80.14 -26.30 4.12
N TYR A 135 -80.19 -27.30 5.00
CA TYR A 135 -78.99 -27.75 5.73
C TYR A 135 -77.90 -28.29 4.80
N SER A 136 -78.27 -28.98 3.72
CA SER A 136 -77.28 -29.51 2.77
C SER A 136 -76.59 -28.40 1.97
N ALA A 137 -77.32 -27.36 1.57
CA ALA A 137 -76.79 -26.22 0.82
C ALA A 137 -75.86 -25.36 1.69
N GLU A 138 -76.25 -25.08 2.93
CA GLU A 138 -75.42 -24.36 3.89
C GLU A 138 -74.11 -25.10 4.18
N SER A 139 -74.18 -26.41 4.37
CA SER A 139 -73.00 -27.24 4.64
C SER A 139 -72.03 -27.23 3.46
N ARG A 140 -72.53 -27.33 2.22
CA ARG A 140 -71.70 -27.24 1.01
C ARG A 140 -71.01 -25.88 0.88
N LYS A 141 -71.74 -24.79 1.16
CA LYS A 141 -71.19 -23.43 1.11
C LYS A 141 -70.07 -23.24 2.13
N LYS A 142 -70.32 -23.63 3.40
CA LYS A 142 -69.32 -23.59 4.47
C LYS A 142 -68.04 -24.36 4.11
N LEU A 143 -68.19 -25.53 3.48
CA LEU A 143 -67.05 -26.34 3.05
C LEU A 143 -66.23 -25.63 1.95
N ALA A 144 -66.89 -25.05 0.95
CA ALA A 144 -66.22 -24.34 -0.15
C ALA A 144 -65.49 -23.08 0.36
N ASP A 145 -66.13 -22.30 1.24
CA ASP A 145 -65.53 -21.11 1.87
C ASP A 145 -64.28 -21.51 2.68
N PHE A 146 -64.36 -22.61 3.44
CA PHE A 146 -63.23 -23.13 4.20
C PHE A 146 -62.08 -23.61 3.31
N GLN A 147 -62.36 -24.32 2.22
CA GLN A 147 -61.34 -24.76 1.26
C GLN A 147 -60.64 -23.57 0.60
N SER A 148 -61.40 -22.58 0.13
CA SER A 148 -60.85 -21.37 -0.48
C SER A 148 -59.98 -20.58 0.50
N TYR A 149 -60.42 -20.47 1.76
CA TYR A 149 -59.65 -19.83 2.81
C TYR A 149 -58.31 -20.55 3.04
N TYR A 150 -58.34 -21.88 3.19
CA TYR A 150 -57.13 -22.69 3.42
C TYR A 150 -56.14 -22.61 2.25
N GLU A 151 -56.62 -22.67 1.01
CA GLU A 151 -55.76 -22.51 -0.18
C GLU A 151 -55.14 -21.11 -0.28
N SER A 152 -55.89 -20.08 0.06
CA SER A 152 -55.39 -18.70 0.07
C SER A 152 -54.30 -18.54 1.12
N GLU A 153 -54.53 -19.03 2.34
CA GLU A 153 -53.55 -19.00 3.43
C GLU A 153 -52.27 -19.76 3.06
N LYS A 154 -52.39 -20.93 2.41
CA LYS A 154 -51.24 -21.69 1.93
C LYS A 154 -50.42 -20.90 0.89
N ARG A 155 -51.08 -20.29 -0.10
CA ARG A 155 -50.42 -19.47 -1.11
C ARG A 155 -49.74 -18.24 -0.51
N GLU A 156 -50.36 -17.60 0.47
CA GLU A 156 -49.78 -16.46 1.18
C GLU A 156 -48.46 -16.85 1.88
N ARG A 157 -48.44 -17.97 2.61
CA ARG A 157 -47.21 -18.49 3.24
C ARG A 157 -46.11 -18.83 2.22
N GLU A 158 -46.48 -19.38 1.07
CA GLU A 158 -45.52 -19.66 -0.03
C GLU A 158 -44.95 -18.38 -0.64
N LEU A 159 -45.76 -17.33 -0.79
CA LEU A 159 -45.28 -16.03 -1.26
C LEU A 159 -44.36 -15.35 -0.24
N GLU A 160 -44.70 -15.40 1.05
CA GLU A 160 -43.85 -14.87 2.12
C GLU A 160 -42.49 -15.58 2.17
N SER A 161 -42.47 -16.91 2.05
CA SER A 161 -41.22 -17.67 2.06
C SER A 161 -40.35 -17.36 0.84
N LEU A 162 -40.94 -17.24 -0.35
CA LEU A 162 -40.23 -16.85 -1.57
C LEU A 162 -39.68 -15.43 -1.49
N GLN A 163 -40.45 -14.49 -0.93
CA GLN A 163 -39.98 -13.12 -0.70
C GLN A 163 -38.80 -13.08 0.27
N MET A 164 -38.88 -13.85 1.35
CA MET A 164 -37.79 -13.97 2.32
C MET A 164 -36.52 -14.56 1.68
N GLU A 165 -36.66 -15.62 0.87
CA GLU A 165 -35.54 -16.21 0.13
C GLU A 165 -34.92 -15.21 -0.86
N MET A 166 -35.73 -14.48 -1.60
CA MET A 166 -35.26 -13.44 -2.52
C MET A 166 -34.48 -12.34 -1.77
N GLN A 167 -34.98 -11.90 -0.62
CA GLN A 167 -34.27 -10.92 0.22
C GLN A 167 -32.93 -11.47 0.72
N ILE A 168 -32.90 -12.72 1.19
CA ILE A 168 -31.65 -13.39 1.62
C ILE A 168 -30.66 -13.44 0.47
N ASN A 169 -31.09 -13.87 -0.72
CA ASN A 169 -30.24 -13.95 -1.90
C ASN A 169 -29.69 -12.56 -2.30
N GLN A 170 -30.51 -11.50 -2.26
CA GLN A 170 -30.06 -10.14 -2.50
C GLN A 170 -29.00 -9.67 -1.48
N MET A 171 -29.22 -9.97 -0.20
CA MET A 171 -28.24 -9.66 0.86
C MET A 171 -26.92 -10.41 0.66
N THR A 172 -26.98 -11.70 0.31
CA THR A 172 -25.78 -12.51 0.03
C THR A 172 -25.01 -12.01 -1.18
N LEU A 173 -25.70 -11.57 -2.25
CA LEU A 173 -25.05 -10.98 -3.43
C LEU A 173 -24.30 -9.70 -3.06
N LYS A 174 -24.94 -8.81 -2.29
CA LYS A 174 -24.32 -7.56 -1.82
C LYS A 174 -23.09 -7.83 -0.95
N GLN A 175 -23.18 -8.79 -0.03
CA GLN A 175 -22.03 -9.20 0.79
C GLN A 175 -20.85 -9.71 -0.06
N LYS A 176 -21.12 -10.55 -1.07
CA LYS A 176 -20.08 -11.02 -2.00
C LYS A 176 -19.45 -9.88 -2.81
N GLU A 177 -20.24 -8.89 -3.21
CA GLU A 177 -19.73 -7.71 -3.92
C GLU A 177 -18.82 -6.86 -3.03
N ASP A 178 -19.21 -6.65 -1.78
CA ASP A 178 -18.41 -5.92 -0.78
C ASP A 178 -17.09 -6.67 -0.45
N GLU A 179 -17.13 -8.00 -0.34
CA GLU A 179 -15.94 -8.84 -0.18
C GLU A 179 -15.00 -8.73 -1.39
N LEU A 180 -15.55 -8.82 -2.60
CA LEU A 180 -14.77 -8.69 -3.84
C LEU A 180 -14.13 -7.31 -3.95
N ASN A 181 -14.87 -6.25 -3.63
CA ASN A 181 -14.36 -4.88 -3.66
C ASN A 181 -13.28 -4.67 -2.60
N SER A 182 -13.46 -5.21 -1.40
CA SER A 182 -12.44 -5.20 -0.34
C SER A 182 -11.16 -5.93 -0.77
N GLN A 183 -11.28 -7.07 -1.46
CA GLN A 183 -10.14 -7.78 -2.04
C GLN A 183 -9.44 -6.99 -3.16
N LYS A 184 -10.18 -6.28 -4.01
CA LYS A 184 -9.59 -5.41 -5.06
C LYS A 184 -8.81 -4.26 -4.45
N ILE A 185 -9.38 -3.59 -3.43
CA ILE A 185 -8.75 -2.47 -2.75
C ILE A 185 -7.47 -2.93 -2.03
N SER A 186 -7.50 -4.07 -1.31
CA SER A 186 -6.31 -4.58 -0.63
C SER A 186 -5.18 -4.94 -1.60
N LYS A 187 -5.48 -5.55 -2.75
CA LYS A 187 -4.50 -5.79 -3.82
C LYS A 187 -3.87 -4.50 -4.34
N LEU A 188 -4.67 -3.44 -4.54
CA LEU A 188 -4.16 -2.15 -4.99
C LEU A 188 -3.19 -1.53 -3.96
N TRP A 189 -3.48 -1.65 -2.66
CA TRP A 189 -2.58 -1.22 -1.60
C TRP A 189 -1.26 -1.99 -1.60
N TYR A 190 -1.29 -3.32 -1.78
CA TYR A 190 -0.06 -4.12 -1.87
C TYR A 190 0.82 -3.73 -3.06
N ILE A 191 0.22 -3.50 -4.24
CA ILE A 191 0.95 -3.05 -5.42
C ILE A 191 1.55 -1.66 -5.18
N THR A 192 0.79 -0.73 -4.62
CA THR A 192 1.24 0.63 -4.31
C THR A 192 2.42 0.62 -3.33
N LEU A 193 2.34 -0.18 -2.27
CA LEU A 193 3.41 -0.34 -1.30
C LEU A 193 4.69 -0.92 -1.94
N LEU A 194 4.54 -1.91 -2.82
CA LEU A 194 5.66 -2.51 -3.53
C LEU A 194 6.35 -1.52 -4.48
N VAL A 195 5.58 -0.70 -5.19
CA VAL A 195 6.13 0.38 -6.04
C VAL A 195 6.89 1.40 -5.20
N LEU A 196 6.34 1.83 -4.06
CA LEU A 196 7.01 2.75 -3.15
C LEU A 196 8.31 2.17 -2.59
N LEU A 197 8.33 0.87 -2.26
CA LEU A 197 9.53 0.17 -1.80
C LEU A 197 10.62 0.15 -2.88
N ILE A 198 10.26 -0.14 -4.15
CA ILE A 198 11.20 -0.12 -5.26
C ILE A 198 11.78 1.29 -5.46
N ILE A 199 10.94 2.32 -5.43
CA ILE A 199 11.38 3.72 -5.54
C ILE A 199 12.37 4.06 -4.41
N LEU A 200 12.09 3.64 -3.18
CA LEU A 200 12.97 3.86 -2.04
C LEU A 200 14.33 3.19 -2.23
N ILE A 201 14.36 1.93 -2.69
CA ILE A 201 15.60 1.19 -2.96
C ILE A 201 16.42 1.89 -4.05
N LEU A 202 15.77 2.29 -5.16
CA LEU A 202 16.43 3.02 -6.24
C LEU A 202 16.97 4.38 -5.78
N PHE A 203 16.24 5.08 -4.92
CA PHE A 203 16.68 6.34 -4.33
C PHE A 203 17.92 6.16 -3.44
N ILE A 204 17.93 5.16 -2.56
CA ILE A 204 19.08 4.83 -1.71
C ILE A 204 20.29 4.47 -2.58
N TYR A 205 20.09 3.68 -3.62
CA TYR A 205 21.15 3.30 -4.57
C TYR A 205 21.72 4.53 -5.30
N PHE A 206 20.85 5.42 -5.78
CA PHE A 206 21.25 6.68 -6.42
C PHE A 206 22.08 7.57 -5.50
N VAL A 207 21.64 7.77 -4.24
CA VAL A 207 22.39 8.56 -3.25
C VAL A 207 23.76 7.94 -2.97
N ARG A 208 23.85 6.61 -2.88
CA ARG A 208 25.14 5.91 -2.70
C ARG A 208 26.10 6.17 -3.85
N ILE A 209 25.62 6.04 -5.10
CA ILE A 209 26.44 6.32 -6.30
C ILE A 209 26.94 7.77 -6.29
N GLN A 210 26.07 8.73 -5.98
CA GLN A 210 26.46 10.14 -5.95
C GLN A 210 27.51 10.42 -4.88
N LYS A 211 27.40 9.77 -3.72
CA LYS A 211 28.38 9.91 -2.63
C LYS A 211 29.75 9.37 -3.05
N GLU A 212 29.81 8.20 -3.67
CA GLU A 212 31.07 7.63 -4.19
C GLU A 212 31.70 8.51 -5.27
N LYS A 213 30.89 8.99 -6.23
CA LYS A 213 31.37 9.93 -7.27
C LYS A 213 31.96 11.21 -6.67
N LYS A 214 31.30 11.79 -5.67
CA LYS A 214 31.80 12.99 -4.98
C LYS A 214 33.12 12.73 -4.25
N LYS A 215 33.25 11.57 -3.60
CA LYS A 215 34.49 11.16 -2.92
C LYS A 215 35.64 11.00 -3.93
N GLN A 216 35.41 10.33 -5.06
CA GLN A 216 36.41 10.19 -6.12
C GLN A 216 36.84 11.55 -6.69
N LEU A 217 35.88 12.46 -6.94
CA LEU A 217 36.18 13.80 -7.43
C LEU A 217 37.04 14.60 -6.43
N GLN A 218 36.71 14.55 -5.14
CA GLN A 218 37.50 15.21 -4.09
C GLN A 218 38.93 14.68 -4.04
N LEU A 219 39.09 13.36 -4.15
CA LEU A 219 40.40 12.72 -4.14
C LEU A 219 41.22 13.09 -5.39
N LYS A 220 40.58 13.16 -6.57
CA LYS A 220 41.23 13.65 -7.80
C LYS A 220 41.65 15.13 -7.69
N GLN A 221 40.82 15.97 -7.07
CA GLN A 221 41.18 17.37 -6.79
C GLN A 221 42.38 17.49 -5.85
N GLN A 222 42.43 16.68 -4.80
CA GLN A 222 43.60 16.61 -3.91
C GLN A 222 44.84 16.17 -4.68
N LEU A 223 44.75 15.11 -5.48
CA LEU A 223 45.86 14.64 -6.31
C LEU A 223 46.39 15.78 -7.20
N ASN A 224 45.52 16.48 -7.93
CA ASN A 224 45.91 17.60 -8.79
C ASN A 224 46.57 18.75 -8.00
N LEU A 225 46.05 19.08 -6.82
CA LEU A 225 46.67 20.08 -5.92
C LEU A 225 48.10 19.66 -5.52
N TYR A 226 48.30 18.39 -5.18
CA TYR A 226 49.62 17.88 -4.82
C TYR A 226 50.55 17.74 -6.04
N MET A 227 50.03 17.47 -7.24
CA MET A 227 50.79 17.54 -8.49
C MET A 227 51.28 18.98 -8.74
N GLN A 228 50.41 19.98 -8.55
CA GLN A 228 50.80 21.39 -8.66
C GLN A 228 51.87 21.77 -7.62
N LYS A 229 51.70 21.34 -6.36
CA LYS A 229 52.71 21.57 -5.31
C LYS A 229 54.04 20.91 -5.64
N ALA A 230 54.03 19.70 -6.20
CA ALA A 230 55.25 19.01 -6.63
C ALA A 230 55.95 19.76 -7.77
N LEU A 231 55.20 20.26 -8.76
CA LEU A 231 55.76 21.07 -9.84
C LEU A 231 56.43 22.36 -9.31
N ILE A 232 55.75 23.10 -8.42
CA ILE A 232 56.32 24.30 -7.80
C ILE A 232 57.57 23.94 -6.99
N GLN A 233 57.56 22.80 -6.30
CA GLN A 233 58.71 22.32 -5.54
C GLN A 233 59.89 21.98 -6.46
N GLN A 234 59.67 21.42 -7.66
CA GLN A 234 60.74 21.23 -8.64
C GLN A 234 61.28 22.54 -9.18
N MET A 235 60.41 23.55 -9.27
CA MET A 235 60.82 24.90 -9.59
C MET A 235 61.47 25.65 -8.41
N ASN A 236 62.01 24.92 -7.41
CA ASN A 236 62.58 25.50 -6.20
C ASN A 236 63.51 26.69 -6.53
N PRO A 237 63.23 27.90 -6.01
CA PRO A 237 64.06 29.06 -6.24
C PRO A 237 65.53 28.80 -5.95
N HIS A 238 65.85 27.98 -4.96
CA HIS A 238 67.23 27.64 -4.61
C HIS A 238 67.97 26.90 -5.75
N PHE A 239 67.34 25.90 -6.38
CA PHE A 239 67.95 25.22 -7.53
C PHE A 239 68.13 26.16 -8.72
N PHE A 240 67.13 27.01 -8.99
CA PHE A 240 67.20 28.05 -10.01
C PHE A 240 68.35 29.03 -9.77
N PHE A 241 68.44 29.61 -8.58
CA PHE A 241 69.51 30.55 -8.22
C PHE A 241 70.88 29.88 -8.28
N ASN A 242 71.01 28.63 -7.82
CA ASN A 242 72.28 27.90 -7.87
C ASN A 242 72.72 27.59 -9.30
N THR A 243 71.78 27.23 -10.17
CA THR A 243 72.04 27.04 -11.60
C THR A 243 72.52 28.34 -12.24
N LEU A 244 71.85 29.46 -11.99
CA LEU A 244 72.25 30.77 -12.51
C LEU A 244 73.64 31.19 -12.00
N ASN A 245 73.92 30.96 -10.72
CA ASN A 245 75.23 31.25 -10.12
C ASN A 245 76.33 30.38 -10.75
N SER A 246 76.03 29.13 -11.07
CA SER A 246 76.99 28.22 -11.73
C SER A 246 77.28 28.67 -13.16
N ILE A 247 76.25 29.07 -13.90
CA ILE A 247 76.41 29.66 -15.24
C ILE A 247 77.26 30.94 -15.13
N GLN A 248 76.96 31.82 -14.18
CA GLN A 248 77.74 33.04 -13.93
C GLN A 248 79.19 32.73 -13.59
N TYR A 249 79.45 31.72 -12.75
CA TYR A 249 80.80 31.28 -12.40
C TYR A 249 81.62 30.88 -13.64
N TYR A 250 81.06 30.05 -14.52
CA TYR A 250 81.76 29.63 -15.75
C TYR A 250 81.95 30.78 -16.75
N ILE A 251 81.00 31.72 -16.82
CA ILE A 251 81.15 32.96 -17.60
C ILE A 251 82.34 33.77 -17.07
N LEU A 252 82.43 33.96 -15.75
CA LEU A 252 83.52 34.71 -15.11
C LEU A 252 84.88 34.00 -15.26
N LYS A 253 84.89 32.66 -15.30
CA LYS A 253 86.08 31.84 -15.61
C LYS A 253 86.47 31.85 -17.09
N ASN A 254 85.71 32.54 -17.95
CA ASN A 254 85.87 32.56 -19.41
C ASN A 254 85.78 31.17 -20.06
N ASP A 255 85.13 30.20 -19.39
CA ASP A 255 84.86 28.87 -19.93
C ASP A 255 83.52 28.88 -20.68
N LYS A 256 83.57 29.42 -21.90
CA LYS A 256 82.38 29.57 -22.76
C LYS A 256 81.75 28.22 -23.14
N VAL A 257 82.55 27.16 -23.25
CA VAL A 257 82.07 25.84 -23.66
C VAL A 257 81.23 25.24 -22.54
N THR A 258 81.76 25.18 -21.32
CA THR A 258 81.02 24.63 -20.17
C THR A 258 79.82 25.51 -19.82
N SER A 259 79.94 26.85 -19.92
CA SER A 259 78.81 27.77 -19.72
C SER A 259 77.65 27.51 -20.69
N ASN A 260 77.94 27.40 -22.00
CA ASN A 260 76.91 27.11 -23.01
C ASN A 260 76.31 25.71 -22.84
N LYS A 261 77.12 24.71 -22.48
CA LYS A 261 76.66 23.35 -22.17
C LYS A 261 75.69 23.38 -20.98
N TYR A 262 76.07 24.04 -19.89
CA TYR A 262 75.26 24.17 -18.67
C TYR A 262 73.92 24.87 -18.98
N LEU A 263 73.94 25.98 -19.72
CA LEU A 263 72.74 26.70 -20.12
C LEU A 263 71.80 25.84 -20.98
N SER A 264 72.35 25.09 -21.95
CA SER A 264 71.57 24.22 -22.84
C SER A 264 70.92 23.07 -22.07
N MET A 265 71.66 22.44 -21.15
CA MET A 265 71.13 21.38 -20.28
C MET A 265 70.05 21.91 -19.35
N PHE A 266 70.23 23.10 -18.78
CA PHE A 266 69.23 23.75 -17.94
C PHE A 266 67.94 24.06 -18.71
N ALA A 267 68.06 24.65 -19.91
CA ALA A 267 66.90 24.92 -20.76
C ALA A 267 66.16 23.64 -21.18
N ARG A 268 66.91 22.56 -21.48
CA ARG A 268 66.33 21.24 -21.77
C ARG A 268 65.58 20.69 -20.57
N LEU A 269 66.20 20.66 -19.39
CA LEU A 269 65.56 20.20 -18.15
C LEU A 269 64.26 20.98 -17.90
N MET A 270 64.30 22.30 -17.98
CA MET A 270 63.12 23.14 -17.76
C MET A 270 61.98 22.83 -18.75
N ARG A 271 62.31 22.64 -20.03
CA ARG A 271 61.31 22.27 -21.05
C ARG A 271 60.72 20.90 -20.76
N THR A 272 61.56 19.90 -20.47
CA THR A 272 61.11 18.54 -20.15
C THR A 272 60.27 18.54 -18.87
N THR A 273 60.67 19.27 -17.83
CA THR A 273 59.90 19.39 -16.58
C THR A 273 58.51 19.98 -16.84
N LEU A 274 58.43 21.09 -17.58
CA LEU A 274 57.15 21.71 -17.92
C LEU A 274 56.27 20.80 -18.79
N ASN A 275 56.85 20.11 -19.77
CA ASN A 275 56.12 19.19 -20.65
C ASN A 275 55.57 17.98 -19.87
N ASN A 276 56.43 17.30 -19.11
CA ASN A 276 56.08 16.10 -18.36
C ASN A 276 55.04 16.40 -17.26
N SER A 277 55.04 17.62 -16.70
CA SER A 277 54.06 18.04 -15.69
C SER A 277 52.62 18.17 -16.19
N GLN A 278 52.41 18.25 -17.52
CA GLN A 278 51.08 18.36 -18.11
C GLN A 278 50.38 17.00 -18.25
N HIS A 279 51.10 15.91 -18.05
CA HIS A 279 50.57 14.55 -18.21
C HIS A 279 50.34 13.88 -16.85
N GLU A 280 49.28 13.07 -16.74
CA GLU A 280 48.99 12.28 -15.53
C GLU A 280 50.05 11.16 -15.32
N SER A 281 50.67 10.69 -16.41
CA SER A 281 51.76 9.72 -16.41
C SER A 281 52.73 9.98 -17.57
N ILE A 282 53.99 9.60 -17.40
CA ILE A 282 55.05 9.67 -18.41
C ILE A 282 55.77 8.31 -18.52
N SER A 283 56.48 8.09 -19.61
CA SER A 283 57.29 6.88 -19.76
C SER A 283 58.48 6.88 -18.78
N LEU A 284 58.95 5.70 -18.43
CA LEU A 284 60.18 5.56 -17.63
C LEU A 284 61.40 6.11 -18.37
N ALA A 285 61.42 6.03 -19.70
CA ALA A 285 62.43 6.68 -20.52
C ALA A 285 62.46 8.20 -20.31
N ASP A 286 61.31 8.88 -20.32
CA ASP A 286 61.22 10.34 -20.14
C ASP A 286 61.65 10.77 -18.74
N GLU A 287 61.26 10.02 -17.70
CA GLU A 287 61.71 10.27 -16.32
C GLU A 287 63.23 10.10 -16.22
N LEU A 288 63.80 9.02 -16.78
CA LEU A 288 65.24 8.76 -16.74
C LEU A 288 66.05 9.82 -17.51
N GLU A 289 65.55 10.33 -18.64
CA GLU A 289 66.20 11.41 -19.39
C GLU A 289 66.23 12.71 -18.57
N ALA A 290 65.12 13.06 -17.92
CA ALA A 290 65.03 14.22 -17.05
C ALA A 290 65.98 14.09 -15.85
N LEU A 291 65.99 12.93 -15.19
CA LEU A 291 66.89 12.63 -14.06
C LEU A 291 68.35 12.70 -14.47
N LYS A 292 68.71 12.14 -15.62
CA LYS A 292 70.08 12.20 -16.14
C LYS A 292 70.53 13.65 -16.32
N THR A 293 69.71 14.46 -16.98
CA THR A 293 70.02 15.89 -17.17
C THR A 293 70.14 16.62 -15.82
N TYR A 294 69.29 16.30 -14.86
CA TYR A 294 69.36 16.85 -13.49
C TYR A 294 70.67 16.47 -12.78
N ILE A 295 71.02 15.18 -12.74
CA ILE A 295 72.23 14.68 -12.08
C ILE A 295 73.48 15.29 -12.72
N GLU A 296 73.55 15.39 -14.04
CA GLU A 296 74.69 15.99 -14.75
C GLU A 296 74.86 17.49 -14.43
N LEU A 297 73.75 18.25 -14.28
CA LEU A 297 73.82 19.66 -13.86
C LEU A 297 74.38 19.77 -12.43
N GLU A 298 73.90 18.93 -11.51
CA GLU A 298 74.37 18.89 -10.12
C GLU A 298 75.85 18.47 -10.04
N GLN A 299 76.27 17.48 -10.84
CA GLN A 299 77.66 17.02 -10.93
C GLN A 299 78.59 18.14 -11.42
N LEU A 300 78.20 18.87 -12.47
CA LEU A 300 78.94 20.03 -12.98
C LEU A 300 79.06 21.13 -11.91
N ARG A 301 77.96 21.45 -11.21
CA ARG A 301 77.97 22.48 -10.18
C ARG A 301 78.96 22.17 -9.05
N PHE A 302 79.05 20.90 -8.67
CA PHE A 302 79.96 20.45 -7.62
C PHE A 302 81.32 20.00 -8.13
N VAL A 303 81.71 20.40 -9.35
CA VAL A 303 83.05 20.15 -9.92
C VAL A 303 83.40 18.64 -9.87
N ASN A 304 82.44 17.79 -10.19
CA ASN A 304 82.58 16.33 -10.21
C ASN A 304 83.00 15.68 -8.87
N LYS A 305 82.53 16.25 -7.74
CA LYS A 305 82.68 15.65 -6.39
C LYS A 305 82.05 14.26 -6.23
N PHE A 306 81.19 13.86 -7.15
CA PHE A 306 80.58 12.55 -7.15
C PHE A 306 80.46 12.01 -8.57
N ASP A 307 80.40 10.70 -8.70
CA ASP A 307 80.09 9.97 -9.91
C ASP A 307 78.71 9.32 -9.80
N TYR A 308 78.11 9.00 -10.95
CA TYR A 308 76.83 8.33 -10.99
C TYR A 308 76.82 7.18 -11.99
N ARG A 309 75.98 6.18 -11.70
CA ARG A 309 75.71 5.07 -12.61
C ARG A 309 74.22 4.79 -12.64
N ILE A 310 73.70 4.60 -13.85
CA ILE A 310 72.32 4.15 -14.09
C ILE A 310 72.40 2.75 -14.68
N GLU A 311 71.88 1.76 -13.97
CA GLU A 311 71.81 0.36 -14.39
C GLU A 311 70.36 0.02 -14.68
N ILE A 312 70.07 -0.40 -15.91
CA ILE A 312 68.73 -0.77 -16.35
C ILE A 312 68.76 -2.24 -16.73
N ASP A 313 67.92 -3.03 -16.08
CA ASP A 313 67.71 -4.43 -16.41
C ASP A 313 67.06 -4.58 -17.79
N SER A 314 67.52 -5.55 -18.57
CA SER A 314 67.01 -5.85 -19.91
C SER A 314 65.52 -6.21 -19.95
N GLU A 315 64.96 -6.69 -18.83
CA GLU A 315 63.53 -6.99 -18.70
C GLU A 315 62.64 -5.75 -18.48
N ALA A 316 63.24 -4.60 -18.14
CA ALA A 316 62.54 -3.35 -17.93
C ALA A 316 62.37 -2.59 -19.25
N ASP A 317 61.20 -2.73 -19.89
CA ASP A 317 60.84 -1.97 -21.08
C ASP A 317 60.53 -0.50 -20.74
N VAL A 318 61.58 0.32 -20.70
CA VAL A 318 61.52 1.73 -20.28
C VAL A 318 60.55 2.58 -21.11
N ASN A 319 60.23 2.20 -22.35
CA ASN A 319 59.35 2.99 -23.21
C ASN A 319 57.88 2.70 -22.93
N ASN A 320 57.55 1.48 -22.51
CA ASN A 320 56.16 1.04 -22.27
C ASN A 320 55.74 1.12 -20.80
N ILE A 321 56.69 1.25 -19.88
CA ILE A 321 56.39 1.42 -18.46
C ILE A 321 56.01 2.89 -18.19
N MET A 322 54.78 3.09 -17.74
CA MET A 322 54.25 4.41 -17.37
C MET A 322 54.33 4.62 -15.86
N LEU A 323 54.76 5.81 -15.43
CA LEU A 323 54.79 6.20 -14.03
C LEU A 323 54.34 7.66 -13.81
N PRO A 324 53.92 8.02 -12.59
CA PRO A 324 53.62 9.40 -12.25
C PRO A 324 54.88 10.26 -12.43
N PRO A 325 54.78 11.44 -13.08
CA PRO A 325 55.95 12.25 -13.35
C PRO A 325 56.65 12.68 -12.06
N PHE A 326 57.99 12.63 -12.09
CA PHE A 326 58.89 13.12 -11.07
C PHE A 326 58.79 12.39 -9.73
N ILE A 327 58.50 11.10 -9.78
CA ILE A 327 58.38 10.28 -8.58
C ILE A 327 59.76 9.91 -8.02
N LEU A 328 60.80 9.82 -8.86
CA LEU A 328 62.14 9.41 -8.46
C LEU A 328 63.02 10.60 -8.05
N GLN A 329 62.80 11.76 -8.68
CA GLN A 329 63.65 12.95 -8.49
C GLN A 329 63.84 13.37 -7.02
N PRO A 330 62.81 13.42 -6.15
CA PRO A 330 62.99 13.83 -4.75
C PRO A 330 63.99 12.96 -3.98
N TYR A 331 64.08 11.68 -4.34
CA TYR A 331 64.98 10.72 -3.72
C TYR A 331 66.41 10.86 -4.26
N ILE A 332 66.56 11.15 -5.55
CA ILE A 332 67.85 11.54 -6.16
C ILE A 332 68.36 12.85 -5.55
N GLU A 333 67.49 13.84 -5.37
CA GLU A 333 67.82 15.11 -4.69
C GLU A 333 68.31 14.83 -3.27
N ASN A 334 67.57 14.05 -2.49
CA ASN A 334 67.98 13.71 -1.13
C ASN A 334 69.35 13.01 -1.10
N ALA A 335 69.58 12.04 -1.99
CA ALA A 335 70.84 11.30 -2.08
C ALA A 335 72.03 12.23 -2.38
N ILE A 336 71.89 13.15 -3.33
CA ILE A 336 72.96 14.10 -3.69
C ILE A 336 73.20 15.09 -2.54
N TRP A 337 72.16 15.79 -2.08
CA TRP A 337 72.31 16.94 -1.19
C TRP A 337 72.54 16.57 0.28
N HIS A 338 71.79 15.57 0.78
CA HIS A 338 71.87 15.14 2.17
C HIS A 338 72.85 13.98 2.37
N GLY A 339 73.07 13.16 1.35
CA GLY A 339 74.08 12.09 1.36
C GLY A 339 75.45 12.60 0.93
N LEU A 340 75.63 12.79 -0.38
CA LEU A 340 76.95 12.97 -1.01
C LEU A 340 77.61 14.31 -0.68
N MET A 341 76.85 15.41 -0.65
CA MET A 341 77.43 16.75 -0.45
C MET A 341 77.83 17.06 0.99
N GLN A 342 77.39 16.25 1.95
CA GLN A 342 77.78 16.35 3.36
C GLN A 342 79.00 15.47 3.70
N MET A 343 79.56 14.74 2.72
CA MET A 343 80.74 13.92 2.91
C MET A 343 81.98 14.78 3.14
N GLU A 344 82.86 14.34 4.03
CA GLU A 344 84.16 14.95 4.26
C GLU A 344 85.12 14.63 3.09
N ASN A 345 86.08 15.53 2.84
CA ASN A 345 86.83 15.71 1.57
C ASN A 345 87.72 14.52 1.10
N GLU A 346 87.64 13.33 1.70
CA GLU A 346 88.52 12.19 1.38
C GLU A 346 87.88 11.08 0.54
N LYS A 347 86.54 11.06 0.39
CA LYS A 347 85.82 10.02 -0.36
C LYS A 347 85.07 10.60 -1.56
N GLN A 348 85.25 9.99 -2.73
CA GLN A 348 84.45 10.27 -3.93
C GLN A 348 83.02 9.78 -3.71
N GLY A 349 82.04 10.67 -3.90
CA GLY A 349 80.62 10.29 -3.83
C GLY A 349 80.23 9.39 -5.00
N MET A 350 79.33 8.44 -4.77
CA MET A 350 78.79 7.54 -5.78
C MET A 350 77.27 7.47 -5.64
N LEU A 351 76.56 7.78 -6.73
CA LEU A 351 75.12 7.62 -6.86
C LEU A 351 74.81 6.46 -7.81
N LEU A 352 74.07 5.45 -7.35
CA LEU A 352 73.65 4.31 -8.15
C LEU A 352 72.13 4.29 -8.27
N LEU A 353 71.62 4.38 -9.50
CA LEU A 353 70.22 4.18 -9.84
C LEU A 353 70.06 2.84 -10.54
N GLN A 354 69.40 1.89 -9.90
CA GLN A 354 69.11 0.57 -10.49
C GLN A 354 67.62 0.45 -10.80
N ILE A 355 67.31 0.11 -12.04
CA ILE A 355 65.96 -0.17 -12.52
C ILE A 355 65.89 -1.65 -12.83
N SER A 356 65.03 -2.38 -12.10
CA SER A 356 64.84 -3.82 -12.32
C SER A 356 63.36 -4.17 -12.41
N ARG A 357 63.03 -5.15 -13.26
CA ARG A 357 61.69 -5.72 -13.32
C ARG A 357 61.71 -7.09 -12.64
N LYS A 358 60.81 -7.31 -11.68
CA LYS A 358 60.63 -8.61 -11.01
C LYS A 358 59.18 -9.05 -11.19
N GLY A 359 58.91 -9.75 -12.28
CA GLY A 359 57.55 -10.15 -12.66
C GLY A 359 56.65 -8.94 -12.90
N LYS A 360 55.62 -8.77 -12.06
CA LYS A 360 54.64 -7.66 -12.12
C LYS A 360 55.08 -6.39 -11.39
N TRP A 361 56.34 -6.30 -10.99
CA TRP A 361 56.86 -5.19 -10.21
C TRP A 361 58.04 -4.52 -10.90
N LEU A 362 57.97 -3.20 -11.04
CA LEU A 362 59.14 -2.36 -11.26
C LEU A 362 59.75 -2.02 -9.90
N ILE A 363 61.06 -2.16 -9.78
CA ILE A 363 61.82 -1.75 -8.60
C ILE A 363 62.87 -0.75 -9.07
N CYS A 364 62.72 0.50 -8.61
CA CYS A 364 63.69 1.57 -8.78
C CYS A 364 64.44 1.73 -7.46
N ALA A 365 65.71 1.34 -7.43
CA ALA A 365 66.58 1.48 -6.26
C ALA A 365 67.55 2.65 -6.47
N ILE A 366 67.56 3.59 -5.53
CA ILE A 366 68.48 4.72 -5.48
C ILE A 366 69.40 4.50 -4.30
N GLU A 367 70.69 4.37 -4.56
CA GLU A 367 71.70 4.11 -3.55
C GLU A 367 72.78 5.20 -3.58
N ASP A 368 73.13 5.72 -2.42
CA ASP A 368 74.25 6.64 -2.22
C ASP A 368 75.21 6.10 -1.16
N ASN A 369 76.50 6.40 -1.31
CA ASN A 369 77.55 6.11 -0.32
C ASN A 369 77.83 7.30 0.63
N GLY A 370 76.80 8.12 0.87
CA GLY A 370 76.89 9.33 1.68
C GLY A 370 76.95 9.06 3.19
N ILE A 371 76.67 10.10 3.97
CA ILE A 371 76.77 10.06 5.44
C ILE A 371 75.68 9.22 6.15
N GLY A 372 74.70 8.69 5.41
CA GLY A 372 73.54 7.96 5.95
C GLY A 372 72.46 8.85 6.58
N ARG A 373 71.23 8.32 6.73
CA ARG A 373 70.06 9.11 7.15
C ARG A 373 70.11 9.57 8.61
N GLU A 374 70.62 8.72 9.51
CA GLU A 374 70.71 9.05 10.95
C GLU A 374 71.60 10.28 11.18
N LYS A 375 72.81 10.26 10.61
CA LYS A 375 73.76 11.39 10.69
C LYS A 375 73.22 12.63 9.99
N ALA A 376 72.53 12.48 8.86
CA ALA A 376 71.87 13.60 8.18
C ALA A 376 70.70 14.21 8.99
N MET A 377 69.98 13.41 9.77
CA MET A 377 68.91 13.88 10.66
C MET A 377 69.47 14.62 11.88
N GLU A 378 70.59 14.17 12.46
CA GLU A 378 71.29 14.89 13.52
C GLU A 378 71.77 16.28 13.07
N LEU A 379 72.38 16.37 11.89
CA LEU A 379 72.83 17.64 11.31
C LEU A 379 71.65 18.60 11.05
N ASN A 380 70.50 18.09 10.60
CA ASN A 380 69.31 18.91 10.38
C ASN A 380 68.64 19.40 11.67
N ARG A 381 68.62 18.60 12.75
CA ARG A 381 68.12 19.03 14.06
C ARG A 381 68.91 20.22 14.61
N ASN A 382 70.22 20.22 14.43
CA ASN A 382 71.09 21.33 14.85
C ASN A 382 70.97 22.57 13.94
N SER A 383 70.44 22.41 12.72
CA SER A 383 70.30 23.47 11.72
C SER A 383 68.92 24.15 11.70
N GLY A 384 67.96 23.69 12.52
CA GLY A 384 66.57 24.19 12.51
C GLY A 384 65.80 23.93 11.20
N LYS A 385 66.36 23.13 10.28
CA LYS A 385 65.75 22.83 8.97
C LYS A 385 64.77 21.66 9.12
N HIS A 386 63.49 21.97 8.97
CA HIS A 386 62.40 21.00 8.95
C HIS A 386 62.60 19.95 7.83
N VAL A 387 62.16 18.71 8.12
CA VAL A 387 62.04 17.56 7.21
C VAL A 387 61.71 17.96 5.77
N SER A 388 62.42 17.41 4.79
CA SER A 388 62.39 17.82 3.38
C SER A 388 60.95 17.83 2.82
N LEU A 389 60.42 19.03 2.62
CA LEU A 389 59.06 19.29 2.15
C LEU A 389 58.74 18.51 0.86
N GLY A 390 59.72 18.32 -0.02
CA GLY A 390 59.59 17.55 -1.26
C GLY A 390 59.29 16.07 -1.06
N THR A 391 59.92 15.40 -0.07
CA THR A 391 59.66 13.99 0.24
C THR A 391 58.24 13.79 0.73
N ARG A 392 57.78 14.65 1.66
CA ARG A 392 56.41 14.59 2.20
C ARG A 392 55.35 14.84 1.12
N ILE A 393 55.59 15.78 0.20
CA ILE A 393 54.70 16.01 -0.94
C ILE A 393 54.61 14.75 -1.81
N THR A 394 55.73 14.08 -2.03
CA THR A 394 55.81 12.88 -2.88
C THR A 394 55.16 11.68 -2.21
N GLU A 395 55.39 11.45 -0.91
CA GLU A 395 54.71 10.41 -0.13
C GLU A 395 53.19 10.62 -0.13
N THR A 396 52.73 11.85 0.10
CA THR A 396 51.30 12.17 0.03
C THR A 396 50.73 11.91 -1.38
N ARG A 397 51.49 12.19 -2.44
CA ARG A 397 51.07 11.87 -3.83
C ARG A 397 50.96 10.36 -4.02
N ILE A 398 51.91 9.58 -3.54
CA ILE A 398 51.89 8.11 -3.62
C ILE A 398 50.64 7.55 -2.94
N ASP A 399 50.33 8.03 -1.73
CA ASP A 399 49.13 7.60 -1.00
C ASP A 399 47.84 7.91 -1.77
N LEU A 400 47.74 9.10 -2.34
CA LEU A 400 46.58 9.51 -3.15
C LEU A 400 46.44 8.68 -4.43
N ILE A 401 47.55 8.35 -5.09
CA ILE A 401 47.58 7.51 -6.30
C ILE A 401 47.14 6.08 -5.97
N ASN A 402 47.68 5.51 -4.89
CA ASN A 402 47.28 4.18 -4.41
C ASN A 402 45.78 4.12 -4.08
N GLN A 403 45.23 5.16 -3.46
CA GLN A 403 43.79 5.23 -3.14
C GLN A 403 42.90 5.42 -4.38
N LEU A 404 43.34 6.18 -5.38
CA LEU A 404 42.55 6.47 -6.59
C LEU A 404 42.54 5.33 -7.59
N TYR A 405 43.71 4.75 -7.84
CA TYR A 405 43.93 3.80 -8.93
C TYR A 405 44.13 2.38 -8.43
N ASN A 406 44.01 2.14 -7.12
CA ASN A 406 44.34 0.85 -6.48
C ASN A 406 45.77 0.38 -6.83
N SER A 407 46.66 1.35 -7.07
CA SER A 407 48.06 1.09 -7.35
C SER A 407 48.76 0.55 -6.11
N LYS A 408 49.90 -0.12 -6.32
CA LYS A 408 50.73 -0.67 -5.25
C LYS A 408 52.08 0.04 -5.21
N LEU A 409 52.08 1.37 -5.26
CA LEU A 409 53.31 2.14 -5.08
C LEU A 409 53.74 2.07 -3.63
N ASN A 410 54.99 1.68 -3.37
CA ASN A 410 55.54 1.66 -2.03
C ASN A 410 57.01 2.10 -2.05
N VAL A 411 57.40 2.81 -1.00
CA VAL A 411 58.76 3.33 -0.82
C VAL A 411 59.34 2.74 0.46
N VAL A 412 60.46 2.05 0.32
CA VAL A 412 61.19 1.43 1.42
C VAL A 412 62.56 2.08 1.52
N TYR A 413 62.90 2.53 2.72
CA TYR A 413 64.21 3.08 3.02
C TYR A 413 65.05 2.03 3.76
N LYS A 414 66.30 1.85 3.34
CA LYS A 414 67.28 0.97 3.96
C LYS A 414 68.56 1.75 4.22
N ASP A 415 69.02 1.75 5.46
CA ASP A 415 70.30 2.36 5.82
C ASP A 415 71.44 1.36 5.53
N ILE A 416 72.52 1.85 4.92
CA ILE A 416 73.71 1.04 4.62
C ILE A 416 74.74 1.31 5.71
N TYR A 417 75.29 0.24 6.28
CA TYR A 417 76.35 0.31 7.28
C TYR A 417 77.63 -0.29 6.74
N ASP A 418 78.77 0.29 7.11
CA ASP A 418 80.08 -0.27 6.79
C ASP A 418 80.39 -1.50 7.64
N SER A 419 81.52 -2.16 7.37
CA SER A 419 81.99 -3.33 8.14
C SER A 419 82.27 -3.03 9.62
N GLN A 420 82.27 -1.77 10.03
CA GLN A 420 82.49 -1.30 11.41
C GLN A 420 81.17 -0.90 12.10
N GLY A 421 80.03 -1.00 11.39
CA GLY A 421 78.70 -0.62 11.90
C GLY A 421 78.40 0.87 11.83
N ASN A 422 79.22 1.67 11.15
CA ASN A 422 78.94 3.10 10.96
C ASN A 422 78.03 3.31 9.73
N PRO A 423 77.15 4.34 9.75
CA PRO A 423 76.37 4.71 8.57
C PRO A 423 77.29 5.04 7.37
N SER A 424 77.07 4.36 6.25
CA SER A 424 77.90 4.43 5.04
C SER A 424 77.10 4.71 3.76
N GLY A 425 75.83 5.05 3.91
CA GLY A 425 74.96 5.35 2.77
C GLY A 425 73.49 5.13 3.04
N THR A 426 72.69 5.36 2.01
CA THR A 426 71.25 5.13 2.03
C THR A 426 70.83 4.42 0.75
N ARG A 427 69.93 3.45 0.85
CA ARG A 427 69.23 2.85 -0.28
C ARG A 427 67.73 3.08 -0.17
N VAL A 428 67.14 3.70 -1.17
CA VAL A 428 65.69 3.91 -1.29
C VAL A 428 65.17 3.03 -2.41
N GLU A 429 64.21 2.16 -2.11
CA GLU A 429 63.56 1.28 -3.07
C GLU A 429 62.12 1.72 -3.29
N ILE A 430 61.82 2.12 -4.52
CA ILE A 430 60.48 2.50 -4.96
C ILE A 430 59.96 1.35 -5.82
N SER A 431 58.89 0.72 -5.34
CA SER A 431 58.24 -0.39 -6.01
C SER A 431 56.93 0.07 -6.63
N LEU A 432 56.69 -0.29 -7.89
CA LEU A 432 55.47 0.00 -8.64
C LEU A 432 54.94 -1.31 -9.23
N GLY A 433 53.67 -1.62 -8.94
CA GLY A 433 52.97 -2.69 -9.64
C GLY A 433 52.69 -2.28 -11.09
N ILE A 434 53.19 -3.04 -12.06
CA ILE A 434 52.89 -2.87 -13.48
C ILE A 434 51.75 -3.83 -13.81
N ASP A 435 50.61 -3.28 -14.24
CA ASP A 435 49.53 -4.10 -14.79
C ASP A 435 49.92 -4.51 -16.22
N GLU A 436 49.89 -5.82 -16.49
CA GLU A 436 49.97 -6.36 -17.85
C GLU A 436 48.65 -6.06 -18.55
N ASN A 437 48.58 -4.94 -19.26
CA ASN A 437 47.54 -4.74 -20.27
C ASN A 437 47.97 -5.35 -21.60
#